data_AF-A0A7W6DVG5-F1
#
_entry.id   AF-A0A7W6DVG5-F1
#
_cell.length_a   1.000
_cell.length_b   1.000
_cell.length_c   1.000
_cell.angle_alpha   90.00
_cell.angle_beta   90.00
_cell.angle_gamma   90.00
#
_symmetry.space_group_name_H-M   'P 1'
#
loop_
_entity.id
_entity.type
_entity.pdbx_description
1 polymer ?
#
loop_
_entity_poly.entity_id
_entity_poly.type
_entity_poly.pdbx_seq_one_letter_code
_entity_poly.pdbx_strand_id
1 'polypeptide(L)'
;MPEDQDLSFVLCVLCGGLAIAAGALGVLHLAPAVSGALGFLILLRICWLDDNIANDLLVRDDLPQSYINAQRRQQIIEMALLGRPRGDAVTCPVQMATKMRAEAQVWSVVLLSGCAACFAHSMPLGAWLSSGLALAGFMQAFRMADRLSATLWLVECGLPLSREDLLARPALSWVFRGRNRGP
;
A
#
# COMPACT_ATOMS: atom_id res chain seq x y z
N MET A 1 -23.65 0.06 -16.70
CA MET A 1 -23.12 1.20 -15.92
C MET A 1 -21.60 1.24 -16.07
N PRO A 2 -21.08 1.82 -17.15
CA PRO A 2 -19.63 1.99 -17.36
C PRO A 2 -19.04 3.27 -16.74
N GLU A 3 -19.85 4.30 -16.44
CA GLU A 3 -19.34 5.59 -15.91
C GLU A 3 -18.76 5.49 -14.48
N ASP A 4 -19.25 4.56 -13.65
CA ASP A 4 -18.74 4.38 -12.27
C ASP A 4 -17.33 3.78 -12.24
N GLN A 5 -16.94 3.02 -13.28
CA GLN A 5 -15.66 2.32 -13.35
C GLN A 5 -14.49 3.27 -13.61
N ASP A 6 -14.67 4.24 -14.51
CA ASP A 6 -13.64 5.23 -14.81
C ASP A 6 -13.38 6.16 -13.62
N LEU A 7 -14.43 6.54 -12.89
CA LEU A 7 -14.34 7.34 -11.67
C LEU A 7 -13.58 6.61 -10.55
N SER A 8 -13.83 5.31 -10.40
CA SER A 8 -13.13 4.47 -9.42
C SER A 8 -11.63 4.34 -9.75
N PHE A 9 -11.28 4.12 -11.02
CA PHE A 9 -9.88 4.06 -11.42
C PHE A 9 -9.13 5.38 -11.17
N VAL A 10 -9.74 6.51 -11.53
CA VAL A 10 -9.18 7.85 -11.25
C VAL A 10 -8.97 8.04 -9.75
N LEU A 11 -9.92 7.61 -8.91
CA LEU A 11 -9.80 7.70 -7.46
C LEU A 11 -8.64 6.85 -6.93
N CYS A 12 -8.42 5.65 -7.49
CA CYS A 12 -7.28 4.80 -7.17
C CYS A 12 -5.93 5.44 -7.51
N VAL A 13 -5.85 6.18 -8.63
CA VAL A 13 -4.65 6.94 -9.02
C VAL A 13 -4.42 8.11 -8.05
N LEU A 14 -5.49 8.85 -7.72
CA LEU A 14 -5.42 9.95 -6.75
C LEU A 14 -4.96 9.46 -5.37
N CYS A 15 -5.43 8.29 -4.91
CA CYS A 15 -4.97 7.68 -3.66
C CYS A 15 -3.45 7.40 -3.67
N GLY A 16 -2.91 6.90 -4.78
CA GLY A 16 -1.46 6.70 -4.94
C GLY A 16 -0.68 8.01 -4.85
N GLY A 17 -1.13 9.05 -5.55
CA GLY A 17 -0.53 10.39 -5.48
C GLY A 17 -0.58 10.99 -4.08
N LEU A 18 -1.72 10.85 -3.38
CA LEU A 18 -1.87 11.30 -1.99
C LEU A 18 -0.92 10.58 -1.04
N ALA A 19 -0.70 9.28 -1.22
CA ALA A 19 0.26 8.52 -0.40
C ALA A 19 1.69 9.05 -0.60
N ILE A 20 2.09 9.32 -1.84
CA ILE A 20 3.41 9.93 -2.14
C ILE A 20 3.52 11.28 -1.44
N ALA A 21 2.52 12.16 -1.61
CA ALA A 21 2.50 13.48 -1.01
C ALA A 21 2.54 13.44 0.53
N ALA A 22 1.79 12.53 1.14
CA ALA A 22 1.76 12.35 2.60
C ALA A 22 3.14 12.01 3.16
N GLY A 23 3.87 11.06 2.55
CA GLY A 23 5.22 10.70 2.97
C GLY A 23 6.22 11.85 2.82
N ALA A 24 6.19 12.54 1.68
CA ALA A 24 7.09 13.67 1.41
C ALA A 24 6.83 14.86 2.36
N LEU A 25 5.57 15.27 2.51
CA LEU A 25 5.17 16.36 3.41
C LEU A 25 5.45 16.02 4.88
N GLY A 26 5.27 14.76 5.28
CA GLY A 26 5.57 14.32 6.64
C GLY A 26 7.03 14.56 7.02
N VAL A 27 7.97 14.38 6.09
CA VAL A 27 9.40 14.66 6.35
C VAL A 27 9.71 16.16 6.36
N LEU A 28 9.01 16.95 5.55
CA LEU A 28 9.25 18.40 5.48
C LEU A 28 8.67 19.19 6.67
N HIS A 29 7.60 18.68 7.29
CA HIS A 29 6.87 19.42 8.34
C HIS A 29 7.04 18.86 9.76
N LEU A 30 7.50 17.62 9.92
CA LEU A 30 7.69 17.03 11.24
C LEU A 30 9.14 17.17 11.70
N ALA A 31 9.33 17.15 13.03
CA ALA A 31 10.67 17.07 13.60
C ALA A 31 11.36 15.75 13.16
N PRO A 32 12.67 15.75 12.87
CA PRO A 32 13.36 14.56 12.36
C PRO A 32 13.18 13.30 13.22
N ALA A 33 13.17 13.45 14.55
CA ALA A 33 12.93 12.35 15.48
C ALA A 33 11.52 11.75 15.33
N VAL A 34 10.51 12.59 15.10
CA VAL A 34 9.12 12.16 14.87
C VAL A 34 9.00 11.45 13.53
N SER A 35 9.59 12.00 12.46
CA SER A 35 9.61 11.37 11.14
C SER A 35 10.30 10.01 11.18
N GLY A 36 11.43 9.90 11.89
CA GLY A 36 12.14 8.64 12.09
C GLY A 36 11.31 7.61 12.87
N ALA A 37 10.66 8.02 13.96
CA ALA A 37 9.78 7.14 14.74
C ALA A 37 8.58 6.65 13.92
N LEU A 38 7.93 7.54 13.17
CA LEU A 38 6.84 7.16 12.27
C LEU A 38 7.32 6.21 11.17
N GLY A 39 8.48 6.48 10.56
CA GLY A 39 9.07 5.58 9.56
C GLY A 39 9.33 4.17 10.12
N PHE A 40 9.81 4.08 11.36
CA PHE A 40 10.00 2.80 12.04
C PHE A 40 8.67 2.08 12.33
N LEU A 41 7.65 2.79 12.81
CA LEU A 41 6.32 2.22 13.04
C LEU A 41 5.67 1.74 11.74
N ILE A 42 5.82 2.49 10.65
CA ILE A 42 5.37 2.10 9.31
C ILE A 42 6.07 0.82 8.87
N LEU A 43 7.39 0.70 9.09
CA LEU A 43 8.12 -0.51 8.76
C LEU A 43 7.64 -1.73 9.55
N LEU A 44 7.44 -1.58 10.87
CA LEU A 44 6.86 -2.64 11.70
C LEU A 44 5.47 -3.05 11.21
N ARG A 45 4.64 -2.07 10.82
CA ARG A 45 3.31 -2.32 10.28
C ARG A 45 3.38 -3.12 8.98
N ILE A 46 4.28 -2.77 8.07
CA ILE A 46 4.48 -3.50 6.82
C ILE A 46 4.91 -4.95 7.11
N CYS A 47 5.90 -5.15 7.98
CA CYS A 47 6.37 -6.48 8.35
C CYS A 47 5.26 -7.34 8.98
N TRP A 48 4.47 -6.75 9.86
CA TRP A 48 3.35 -7.44 10.50
C TRP A 48 2.25 -7.82 9.49
N LEU A 49 1.94 -6.94 8.53
CA LEU A 49 0.99 -7.24 7.46
C LEU A 49 1.50 -8.38 6.56
N ASP A 50 2.78 -8.33 6.17
CA ASP A 50 3.40 -9.38 5.35
C ASP A 50 3.37 -10.75 6.03
N ASP A 51 3.67 -10.79 7.32
CA ASP A 51 3.66 -12.02 8.11
C ASP A 51 2.25 -12.63 8.19
N ASN A 52 1.24 -11.81 8.48
CA ASN A 52 -0.15 -12.25 8.55
C ASN A 52 -0.68 -12.73 7.19
N ILE A 53 -0.31 -12.07 6.09
CA ILE A 53 -0.68 -12.53 4.74
C ILE A 53 -0.11 -13.93 4.50
N ALA A 54 1.19 -14.12 4.76
CA ALA A 54 1.89 -15.36 4.46
C ALA A 54 1.45 -16.53 5.35
N ASN A 55 1.37 -16.30 6.66
CA ASN A 55 1.21 -17.37 7.65
C ASN A 55 -0.25 -17.59 8.05
N ASP A 56 -1.08 -16.54 8.01
CA ASP A 56 -2.39 -16.57 8.67
C ASP A 56 -3.54 -16.66 7.66
N LEU A 57 -3.42 -16.01 6.50
CA LEU A 57 -4.46 -15.98 5.47
C LEU A 57 -4.24 -16.94 4.32
N LEU A 58 -3.00 -17.10 3.82
CA LEU A 58 -2.72 -17.95 2.66
C LEU A 58 -2.64 -19.45 2.96
N VAL A 59 -2.67 -19.84 4.23
CA VAL A 59 -2.59 -21.23 4.69
C VAL A 59 -3.97 -21.81 5.03
N ARG A 60 -5.00 -20.96 5.17
CA ARG A 60 -6.34 -21.35 5.64
C ARG A 60 -7.36 -21.26 4.53
N ASP A 61 -8.34 -22.16 4.58
CA ASP A 61 -9.48 -22.16 3.65
C ASP A 61 -10.58 -21.17 4.10
N ASP A 62 -10.70 -20.96 5.41
CA ASP A 62 -11.70 -20.07 6.01
C ASP A 62 -11.09 -18.89 6.77
N LEU A 63 -11.81 -17.77 6.78
CA LEU A 63 -11.38 -16.54 7.43
C LEU A 63 -11.47 -16.68 8.97
N PRO A 64 -10.39 -16.41 9.73
CA PRO A 64 -10.44 -16.50 11.19
C PRO A 64 -11.41 -15.48 11.81
N GLN A 65 -12.04 -15.85 12.92
CA GLN A 65 -13.02 -15.00 13.63
C GLN A 65 -12.45 -13.63 14.07
N SER A 66 -11.15 -13.54 14.34
CA SER A 66 -10.49 -12.27 14.65
C SER A 66 -10.64 -11.25 13.51
N TYR A 67 -10.45 -11.68 12.26
CA TYR A 67 -10.59 -10.81 11.07
C TYR A 67 -12.05 -10.44 10.81
N ILE A 68 -12.98 -11.39 11.01
CA ILE A 68 -14.43 -11.13 10.90
C ILE A 68 -14.86 -10.06 11.91
N ASN A 69 -14.44 -10.20 13.17
CA ASN A 69 -14.74 -9.24 14.22
C ASN A 69 -14.12 -7.86 13.96
N ALA A 70 -12.90 -7.82 13.43
CA ALA A 70 -12.26 -6.57 13.02
C ALA A 70 -13.04 -5.87 11.90
N GLN A 71 -13.49 -6.61 10.88
CA GLN A 71 -14.34 -6.06 9.81
C GLN A 71 -15.66 -5.52 10.35
N ARG A 72 -16.34 -6.25 11.23
CA ARG A 72 -17.58 -5.75 11.85
C ARG A 72 -17.36 -4.44 12.60
N ARG A 73 -16.27 -4.32 13.36
CA ARG A 73 -15.93 -3.07 14.06
C ARG A 73 -15.67 -1.93 13.07
N GLN A 74 -14.95 -2.21 11.98
CA GLN A 74 -14.72 -1.23 10.93
C GLN A 74 -16.03 -0.78 10.28
N GLN A 75 -16.92 -1.71 9.95
CA GLN A 75 -18.24 -1.39 9.39
C GLN A 75 -19.08 -0.52 10.34
N ILE A 76 -19.01 -0.76 11.66
CA ILE A 76 -19.67 0.10 12.66
C ILE A 76 -19.10 1.51 12.63
N ILE A 77 -17.78 1.65 12.55
CA ILE A 77 -17.11 2.96 12.47
C ILE A 77 -17.48 3.67 11.17
N GLU A 78 -17.47 2.96 10.04
CA GLU A 78 -17.86 3.50 8.73
C GLU A 78 -19.32 3.91 8.72
N MET A 79 -20.21 3.10 9.30
CA MET A 79 -21.62 3.47 9.44
C MET A 79 -21.79 4.73 10.29
N ALA A 80 -21.02 4.87 11.37
CA ALA A 80 -21.06 6.04 12.24
C ALA A 80 -20.51 7.32 11.55
N LEU A 81 -19.45 7.20 10.75
CA LEU A 81 -18.79 8.33 10.11
C LEU A 81 -19.40 8.75 8.77
N LEU A 82 -19.86 7.77 7.98
CA LEU A 82 -20.29 7.96 6.58
C LEU A 82 -21.78 7.68 6.37
N GLY A 83 -22.49 7.17 7.38
CA GLY A 83 -23.91 6.83 7.29
C GLY A 83 -24.22 5.60 6.42
N ARG A 84 -23.19 4.92 5.88
CA ARG A 84 -23.32 3.69 5.09
C ARG A 84 -22.04 2.85 5.18
N PRO A 85 -22.12 1.51 5.17
CA PRO A 85 -20.93 0.65 5.10
C PRO A 85 -20.27 0.77 3.71
N ARG A 86 -18.93 0.75 3.66
CA ARG A 86 -18.20 0.69 2.39
C ARG A 86 -17.98 -0.78 1.99
N GLY A 87 -18.86 -1.26 1.12
CA GLY A 87 -18.72 -2.56 0.45
C GLY A 87 -19.11 -3.76 1.31
N ASP A 88 -19.11 -4.93 0.67
CA ASP A 88 -19.56 -6.17 1.27
C ASP A 88 -18.52 -6.78 2.23
N ALA A 89 -19.00 -7.55 3.20
CA ALA A 89 -18.15 -8.31 4.12
C ALA A 89 -17.30 -9.31 3.32
N VAL A 90 -16.00 -9.33 3.58
CA VAL A 90 -15.10 -10.25 2.87
C VAL A 90 -15.16 -11.60 3.56
N THR A 91 -15.55 -12.62 2.82
CA THR A 91 -15.66 -13.99 3.33
C THR A 91 -14.43 -14.83 3.00
N CYS A 92 -13.72 -14.50 1.91
CA CYS A 92 -12.56 -15.26 1.44
C CYS A 92 -11.23 -14.76 2.05
N PRO A 93 -10.38 -15.64 2.60
CA PRO A 93 -9.04 -15.28 3.10
C PRO A 93 -8.16 -14.57 2.06
N VAL A 94 -8.24 -14.97 0.79
CA VAL A 94 -7.41 -14.40 -0.29
C VAL A 94 -7.84 -12.98 -0.65
N GLN A 95 -9.14 -12.70 -0.64
CA GLN A 95 -9.65 -11.33 -0.80
C GLN A 95 -9.22 -10.45 0.38
N MET A 96 -9.23 -10.99 1.62
CA MET A 96 -8.74 -10.27 2.80
C MET A 96 -7.24 -10.00 2.69
N ALA A 97 -6.45 -10.98 2.24
CA ALA A 97 -5.02 -10.84 1.99
C ALA A 97 -4.75 -9.76 0.93
N THR A 98 -5.61 -9.65 -0.08
CA THR A 98 -5.53 -8.61 -1.12
C THR A 98 -5.75 -7.21 -0.52
N LYS A 99 -6.74 -7.04 0.37
CA LYS A 99 -6.94 -5.78 1.11
C LYS A 99 -5.73 -5.43 1.98
N MET A 100 -5.20 -6.40 2.73
CA MET A 100 -4.00 -6.19 3.56
C MET A 100 -2.76 -5.88 2.72
N ARG A 101 -2.63 -6.49 1.54
CA ARG A 101 -1.56 -6.21 0.59
C ARG A 101 -1.65 -4.79 0.04
N ALA A 102 -2.86 -4.30 -0.27
CA ALA A 102 -3.09 -2.91 -0.65
C ALA A 102 -2.65 -1.96 0.47
N GLU A 103 -3.02 -2.26 1.72
CA GLU A 103 -2.59 -1.47 2.89
C GLU A 103 -1.05 -1.42 3.02
N ALA A 104 -0.38 -2.58 2.90
CA ALA A 104 1.08 -2.63 2.94
C ALA A 104 1.74 -1.83 1.81
N GLN A 105 1.13 -1.82 0.61
CA GLN A 105 1.59 -1.01 -0.52
C GLN A 105 1.44 0.49 -0.25
N VAL A 106 0.32 0.95 0.32
CA VAL A 106 0.14 2.35 0.74
C VAL A 106 1.27 2.76 1.68
N TRP A 107 1.49 1.99 2.74
CA TRP A 107 2.52 2.26 3.73
C TRP A 107 3.93 2.27 3.13
N SER A 108 4.21 1.36 2.19
CA SER A 108 5.49 1.31 1.49
C SER A 108 5.72 2.54 0.61
N VAL A 109 4.68 3.01 -0.10
CA VAL A 109 4.74 4.24 -0.91
C VAL A 109 5.03 5.45 -0.03
N VAL A 110 4.32 5.59 1.09
CA VAL A 110 4.54 6.67 2.09
C VAL A 110 5.97 6.64 2.63
N LEU A 111 6.46 5.46 3.04
CA LEU A 111 7.80 5.33 3.59
C LEU A 111 8.87 5.71 2.56
N LEU A 112 8.74 5.22 1.33
CA LEU A 112 9.70 5.44 0.26
C LEU A 112 9.73 6.90 -0.20
N SER A 113 8.58 7.54 -0.36
CA SER A 113 8.52 8.97 -0.70
C SER A 113 9.07 9.85 0.43
N GLY A 114 8.84 9.46 1.68
CA GLY A 114 9.46 10.10 2.85
C GLY A 114 10.99 9.98 2.81
N CYS A 115 11.54 8.78 2.60
CA CYS A 115 12.98 8.60 2.45
C CYS A 115 13.56 9.43 1.28
N ALA A 116 12.89 9.46 0.13
CA ALA A 116 13.30 10.26 -1.02
C ALA A 116 13.32 11.76 -0.71
N ALA A 117 12.28 12.27 -0.03
CA ALA A 117 12.21 13.65 0.43
C ALA A 117 13.32 13.98 1.44
N CYS A 118 13.65 13.03 2.33
CA CYS A 118 14.75 13.19 3.28
C CYS A 118 16.10 13.38 2.57
N PHE A 119 16.40 12.56 1.56
CA PHE A 119 17.61 12.71 0.74
C PHE A 119 17.62 14.05 -0.01
N ALA A 120 16.49 14.45 -0.59
CA ALA A 120 16.36 15.73 -1.30
C ALA A 120 16.58 16.93 -0.37
N HIS A 121 16.06 16.87 0.86
CA HIS A 121 16.05 17.98 1.81
C HIS A 121 17.36 18.11 2.61
N SER A 122 17.87 17.00 3.15
CA SER A 122 19.04 17.02 4.05
C SER A 122 20.39 16.90 3.33
N MET A 123 20.40 16.49 2.06
CA MET A 123 21.58 16.30 1.22
C MET A 123 22.79 15.64 1.93
N PRO A 124 22.60 14.50 2.62
CA PRO A 124 23.60 13.96 3.55
C PRO A 124 24.87 13.44 2.86
N LEU A 125 24.79 13.17 1.55
CA LEU A 125 25.87 12.57 0.75
C LEU A 125 26.40 13.53 -0.33
N GLY A 126 26.15 14.84 -0.17
CA GLY A 126 26.41 15.86 -1.18
C GLY A 126 25.28 15.98 -2.21
N ALA A 127 25.23 17.13 -2.89
CA ALA A 127 24.08 17.51 -3.72
C ALA A 127 23.78 16.49 -4.84
N TRP A 128 24.76 16.15 -5.66
CA TRP A 128 24.56 15.26 -6.81
C TRP A 128 24.08 13.86 -6.42
N LEU A 129 24.74 13.23 -5.44
CA LEU A 129 24.40 11.88 -5.01
C LEU A 129 23.04 11.85 -4.30
N SER A 130 22.77 12.84 -3.44
CA SER A 130 21.49 12.92 -2.72
C SER A 130 20.32 13.20 -3.66
N SER A 131 20.51 14.09 -4.66
CA SER A 131 19.51 14.32 -5.70
C SER A 131 19.27 13.09 -6.57
N GLY A 132 20.33 12.35 -6.93
CA GLY A 132 20.20 11.09 -7.68
C GLY A 132 19.41 10.03 -6.92
N LEU A 133 19.71 9.85 -5.62
CA LEU A 133 18.98 8.93 -4.75
C LEU A 133 17.53 9.36 -4.52
N ALA A 134 17.29 10.66 -4.33
CA ALA A 134 15.94 11.20 -4.21
C ALA A 134 15.11 10.94 -5.48
N LEU A 135 15.67 11.22 -6.66
CA LEU A 135 15.00 10.95 -7.94
C LEU A 135 14.68 9.47 -8.10
N ALA A 136 15.66 8.59 -7.85
CA ALA A 136 15.45 7.15 -7.91
C ALA A 136 14.36 6.67 -6.93
N GLY A 137 14.37 7.22 -5.71
CA GLY A 137 13.36 6.94 -4.67
C GLY A 137 11.96 7.37 -5.10
N PHE A 138 11.79 8.59 -5.61
CA PHE A 138 10.50 9.07 -6.11
C PHE A 138 10.01 8.26 -7.32
N MET A 139 10.88 7.97 -8.29
CA MET A 139 10.51 7.12 -9.43
C MET A 139 10.03 5.75 -8.98
N GLN A 140 10.68 5.16 -7.97
CA GLN A 140 10.25 3.89 -7.42
C GLN A 140 8.93 4.03 -6.64
N ALA A 141 8.71 5.13 -5.92
CA ALA A 141 7.44 5.41 -5.25
C ALA A 141 6.27 5.54 -6.25
N PHE A 142 6.48 6.22 -7.38
CA PHE A 142 5.48 6.31 -8.46
C PHE A 142 5.14 4.94 -9.05
N ARG A 143 6.16 4.12 -9.37
CA ARG A 143 5.91 2.74 -9.84
C ARG A 143 5.15 1.89 -8.82
N MET A 144 5.36 2.13 -7.53
CA MET A 144 4.60 1.46 -6.47
C MET A 144 3.18 2.01 -6.34
N ALA A 145 2.98 3.31 -6.55
CA ALA A 145 1.66 3.93 -6.57
C ALA A 145 0.82 3.41 -7.74
N ASP A 146 1.38 3.24 -8.94
CA ASP A 146 0.67 2.64 -10.09
C ASP A 146 0.18 1.22 -9.76
N ARG A 147 1.02 0.43 -9.09
CA ARG A 147 0.65 -0.92 -8.63
C ARG A 147 -0.41 -0.89 -7.55
N LEU A 148 -0.31 0.05 -6.62
CA LEU A 148 -1.32 0.26 -5.60
C LEU A 148 -2.66 0.56 -6.26
N SER A 149 -2.71 1.41 -7.29
CA SER A 149 -3.95 1.71 -8.01
C SER A 149 -4.56 0.45 -8.65
N ALA A 150 -3.75 -0.41 -9.25
CA ALA A 150 -4.21 -1.70 -9.78
C ALA A 150 -4.72 -2.65 -8.67
N THR A 151 -4.04 -2.72 -7.53
CA THR A 151 -4.49 -3.53 -6.38
C THR A 151 -5.79 -2.99 -5.78
N LEU A 152 -5.92 -1.66 -5.63
CA LEU A 152 -7.13 -1.01 -5.12
C LEU A 152 -8.33 -1.25 -6.05
N TRP A 153 -8.11 -1.19 -7.36
CA TRP A 153 -9.10 -1.56 -8.35
C TRP A 153 -9.60 -3.00 -8.17
N LEU A 154 -8.68 -3.95 -7.98
CA LEU A 154 -9.04 -5.36 -7.71
C LEU A 154 -9.81 -5.52 -6.40
N VAL A 155 -9.41 -4.79 -5.35
CA VAL A 155 -10.13 -4.75 -4.08
C VAL A 155 -11.56 -4.24 -4.26
N GLU A 156 -11.75 -3.19 -5.06
CA GLU A 156 -13.06 -2.60 -5.34
C GLU A 156 -13.95 -3.54 -6.14
N CYS A 157 -13.37 -4.25 -7.11
CA CYS A 157 -14.07 -5.29 -7.87
C CYS A 157 -14.30 -6.59 -7.07
N GLY A 158 -13.82 -6.70 -5.82
CA GLY A 158 -13.89 -7.92 -5.02
C GLY A 158 -13.05 -9.08 -5.59
N LEU A 159 -12.08 -8.80 -6.44
CA LEU A 159 -11.24 -9.80 -7.09
C LEU A 159 -9.96 -10.05 -6.28
N PRO A 160 -9.56 -11.32 -6.08
CA PRO A 160 -8.33 -11.65 -5.38
C PRO A 160 -7.10 -11.40 -6.25
N LEU A 161 -6.02 -10.93 -5.63
CA LEU A 161 -4.70 -10.93 -6.24
C LEU A 161 -4.16 -12.38 -6.35
N SER A 162 -3.29 -12.64 -7.32
CA SER A 162 -2.65 -13.96 -7.43
C SER A 162 -1.77 -14.25 -6.22
N ARG A 163 -1.66 -15.52 -5.81
CA ARG A 163 -0.86 -15.93 -4.64
C ARG A 163 0.61 -15.48 -4.75
N GLU A 164 1.15 -15.53 -5.96
CA GLU A 164 2.52 -15.08 -6.20
C GLU A 164 2.68 -13.58 -5.93
N ASP A 165 1.72 -12.78 -6.39
CA ASP A 165 1.73 -11.33 -6.22
C ASP A 165 1.46 -10.96 -4.75
N LEU A 166 0.68 -11.78 -4.02
CA LEU A 166 0.46 -11.65 -2.59
C LEU A 166 1.71 -11.96 -1.76
N LEU A 167 2.62 -12.80 -2.24
CA LEU A 167 3.87 -13.14 -1.56
C LEU A 167 5.07 -12.30 -2.05
N ALA A 168 4.90 -11.60 -3.16
CA ALA A 168 5.98 -10.84 -3.76
C ALA A 168 6.35 -9.63 -2.89
N ARG A 169 7.59 -9.63 -2.38
CA ARG A 169 8.12 -8.50 -1.61
C ARG A 169 8.30 -7.29 -2.54
N PRO A 170 7.76 -6.10 -2.18
CA PRO A 170 7.64 -4.96 -3.09
C PRO A 170 8.98 -4.38 -3.54
N ALA A 171 10.06 -4.55 -2.77
CA ALA A 171 11.32 -3.86 -3.01
C ALA A 171 12.21 -4.47 -4.11
N LEU A 172 12.10 -5.77 -4.42
CA LEU A 172 13.12 -6.46 -5.26
C LEU A 172 12.58 -7.45 -6.30
N SER A 173 11.40 -8.02 -6.11
CA SER A 173 10.96 -9.18 -6.90
C SER A 173 10.45 -8.86 -8.32
N TRP A 174 10.13 -7.59 -8.62
CA TRP A 174 9.42 -7.23 -9.86
C TRP A 174 10.25 -6.49 -10.90
N VAL A 175 11.48 -6.06 -10.59
CA VAL A 175 12.41 -5.56 -11.62
C VAL A 175 12.69 -6.64 -12.68
N PHE A 176 12.47 -7.91 -12.34
CA PHE A 176 12.71 -9.07 -13.22
C PHE A 176 11.46 -9.69 -13.84
N ARG A 177 10.24 -9.27 -13.47
CA ARG A 177 9.01 -10.00 -13.84
C ARG A 177 8.31 -9.48 -15.09
N GLY A 178 8.83 -8.43 -15.72
CA GLY A 178 8.33 -7.88 -16.98
C GLY A 178 8.74 -8.66 -18.24
N ARG A 179 9.49 -9.77 -18.14
CA ARG A 179 10.06 -10.46 -19.30
C ARG A 179 9.46 -11.83 -19.65
N ASN A 180 8.62 -12.42 -18.79
CA ASN A 180 8.11 -13.80 -18.96
C ASN A 180 6.58 -13.93 -18.92
N ARG A 181 5.86 -13.07 -19.64
CA ARG A 181 4.51 -13.40 -20.12
C ARG A 181 4.50 -13.29 -21.64
N GLY A 182 5.09 -14.30 -22.28
CA GLY A 182 4.77 -14.63 -23.67
C GLY A 182 3.42 -15.37 -23.72
N PRO A 183 2.73 -15.34 -24.87
CA PRO A 183 1.39 -15.89 -25.07
C PRO A 183 1.29 -17.39 -24.77
#